data_AF-A0A9D4TUP2-F1
#
_entry.id   AF-A0A9D4TUP2-F1
#
_cell.length_a   1.000
_cell.length_b   1.000
_cell.length_c   1.000
_cell.angle_alpha   90.00
_cell.angle_beta   90.00
_cell.angle_gamma   90.00
#
_symmetry.space_group_name_H-M   'P 1'
#
loop_
_entity.id
_entity.type
_entity.pdbx_description
1 polymer ?
#
loop_
_entity_poly.entity_id
_entity_poly.type
_entity_poly.pdbx_seq_one_letter_code
_entity_poly.pdbx_strand_id
1 'polypeptide(L)'
;MSSLRTLNRDSLLRVLALCSCRDVLALACTCQELNKQLQDDDLWRLLAEAKWGSCVPKLASVAPGGWAAWTRHRLAASSSSLLSPLDLVQEHYQECPFQHMVACLLCSRTTGGPVVRQAIRCFLERFSTPTAILTATDSSMLEVLNPLGLQATRLAAVQGVARDYIASDWQQPSDFRHCGAFVTESWMIFCCGHRSLAGIGDKNLQRYLRWHLHGSVDEVKRQRQPKRKAEVPAEPGTLRSGRCRSGVAGGNVGTNTGGAQQRRVTRASAAVGAEPAAKRGRGR
;
A
#
# COMPACT_ATOMS: atom_id res chain seq x y z
N MET A 1 34.43 13.32 -19.55
CA MET A 1 33.16 12.56 -19.53
C MET A 1 33.50 11.08 -19.63
N SER A 2 33.44 10.36 -18.52
CA SER A 2 33.76 8.93 -18.47
C SER A 2 32.71 8.16 -19.29
N SER A 3 33.15 7.55 -20.39
CA SER A 3 32.28 6.71 -21.22
C SER A 3 31.86 5.45 -20.43
N LEU A 4 30.61 5.01 -20.58
CA LEU A 4 30.09 3.74 -20.02
C LEU A 4 31.01 2.53 -20.30
N ARG A 5 31.88 2.63 -21.33
CA ARG A 5 32.89 1.64 -21.71
C ARG A 5 33.95 1.33 -20.65
N THR A 6 34.09 2.16 -19.62
CA THR A 6 35.16 2.05 -18.59
C THR A 6 34.64 1.83 -17.18
N LEU A 7 33.32 1.68 -17.02
CA LEU A 7 32.75 1.42 -15.69
C LEU A 7 33.13 0.02 -15.23
N ASN A 8 33.61 -0.08 -13.99
CA ASN A 8 33.74 -1.36 -13.32
C ASN A 8 32.34 -1.99 -13.11
N ARG A 9 32.29 -3.31 -12.94
CA ARG A 9 31.04 -4.09 -12.85
C ARG A 9 30.11 -3.55 -11.75
N ASP A 10 30.66 -3.15 -10.61
CA ASP A 10 29.89 -2.58 -9.49
C ASP A 10 29.22 -1.24 -9.84
N SER A 11 29.94 -0.34 -10.53
CA SER A 11 29.37 0.95 -10.92
C SER A 11 28.31 0.76 -12.00
N LEU A 12 28.52 -0.17 -12.93
CA LEU A 12 27.51 -0.53 -13.91
C LEU A 12 26.24 -1.05 -13.23
N LEU A 13 26.37 -1.99 -12.29
CA LEU A 13 25.24 -2.53 -11.53
C LEU A 13 24.46 -1.43 -10.82
N ARG A 14 25.14 -0.46 -10.20
CA ARG A 14 24.49 0.69 -9.54
C ARG A 14 23.69 1.54 -10.53
N VAL A 15 24.21 1.79 -11.73
CA VAL A 15 23.51 2.54 -12.77
C VAL A 15 22.29 1.76 -13.25
N LEU A 16 22.47 0.49 -13.62
CA LEU A 16 21.38 -0.36 -14.10
C LEU A 16 20.29 -0.59 -13.05
N ALA A 17 20.67 -0.62 -11.76
CA ALA A 17 19.73 -0.75 -10.65
C ALA A 17 18.77 0.45 -10.52
N LEU A 18 19.07 1.58 -11.16
CA LEU A 18 18.19 2.76 -11.21
C LEU A 18 17.35 2.83 -12.49
N CYS A 19 17.59 1.96 -13.46
CA CYS A 19 16.91 1.99 -14.76
C CYS A 19 15.66 1.11 -14.80
N SER A 20 14.71 1.49 -15.66
CA SER A 20 13.62 0.64 -16.13
C SER A 20 14.13 -0.41 -17.13
N CYS A 21 13.32 -1.43 -17.43
CA CYS A 21 13.69 -2.46 -18.41
C CYS A 21 13.96 -1.83 -19.78
N ARG A 22 13.14 -0.86 -20.21
CA ARG A 22 13.33 -0.17 -21.49
C ARG A 22 14.61 0.63 -21.52
N ASP A 23 14.96 1.32 -20.43
CA ASP A 23 16.18 2.13 -20.37
C ASP A 23 17.43 1.24 -20.44
N VAL A 24 17.44 0.11 -19.72
CA VAL A 24 18.55 -0.87 -19.79
C VAL A 24 18.76 -1.35 -21.23
N LEU A 25 17.67 -1.71 -21.93
CA LEU A 25 17.75 -2.19 -23.31
C LEU A 25 18.13 -1.07 -24.29
N ALA A 26 17.62 0.15 -24.11
CA ALA A 26 17.96 1.29 -24.94
C ALA A 26 19.45 1.67 -24.80
N LEU A 27 19.99 1.64 -23.57
CA LEU A 27 21.41 1.83 -23.33
C LEU A 27 22.24 0.74 -24.02
N ALA A 28 21.78 -0.51 -24.02
CA ALA A 28 22.46 -1.60 -24.72
C ALA A 28 22.51 -1.40 -26.24
N CYS A 29 21.43 -0.90 -26.85
CA CYS A 29 21.41 -0.59 -28.28
C CYS A 29 22.44 0.48 -28.70
N THR A 30 22.80 1.39 -27.80
CA THR A 30 23.77 2.47 -28.07
C THR A 30 25.19 2.13 -27.62
N CYS A 31 25.36 1.14 -26.76
CA CYS A 31 26.64 0.72 -26.21
C CYS A 31 26.89 -0.78 -26.47
N GLN A 32 27.67 -1.08 -27.51
CA GLN A 32 28.01 -2.46 -27.89
C GLN A 32 28.62 -3.27 -26.73
N GLU A 33 29.42 -2.62 -25.87
CA GLU A 33 30.05 -3.27 -24.72
C GLU A 33 29.01 -3.67 -23.67
N LEU A 34 28.09 -2.77 -23.33
CA LEU A 34 26.97 -3.09 -22.45
C LEU A 34 26.10 -4.19 -23.05
N ASN A 35 25.84 -4.15 -24.36
CA ASN A 35 25.07 -5.19 -25.04
C ASN A 35 25.70 -6.59 -24.90
N LYS A 36 27.04 -6.69 -24.99
CA LYS A 36 27.77 -7.93 -24.73
C LYS A 36 27.63 -8.38 -23.27
N GLN A 37 27.77 -7.44 -22.33
CA GLN A 37 27.63 -7.74 -20.91
C GLN A 37 26.22 -8.19 -20.52
N LEU A 38 25.17 -7.65 -21.16
CA LEU A 38 23.79 -8.09 -20.93
C LEU A 38 23.48 -9.50 -21.49
N GLN A 39 24.39 -10.10 -22.28
CA GLN A 39 24.29 -11.53 -22.63
C GLN A 39 24.76 -12.44 -21.49
N ASP A 40 25.47 -11.91 -20.49
CA ASP A 40 25.84 -12.63 -19.27
C ASP A 40 24.62 -12.74 -18.34
N ASP A 41 24.07 -13.94 -18.18
CA ASP A 41 22.93 -14.18 -17.31
C ASP A 41 23.26 -13.89 -15.83
N ASP A 42 24.53 -14.03 -15.43
CA ASP A 42 24.98 -13.70 -14.08
C ASP A 42 24.88 -12.20 -13.79
N LEU A 43 25.06 -11.35 -14.81
CA LEU A 43 24.86 -9.90 -14.65
C LEU A 43 23.41 -9.59 -14.25
N TRP A 44 22.44 -10.29 -14.83
CA TRP A 44 21.03 -10.13 -14.47
C TRP A 44 20.74 -10.61 -13.05
N ARG A 45 21.35 -11.72 -12.62
CA ARG A 45 21.28 -12.18 -11.23
C ARG A 45 21.84 -11.14 -10.25
N LEU A 46 23.01 -10.58 -10.55
CA LEU A 46 23.64 -9.55 -9.72
C LEU A 46 22.82 -8.25 -9.70
N LEU A 47 22.22 -7.87 -10.84
CA LEU A 47 21.32 -6.74 -10.92
C LEU A 47 20.07 -6.96 -10.06
N ALA A 48 19.49 -8.15 -10.10
CA ALA A 48 18.38 -8.52 -9.25
C ALA A 48 18.73 -8.41 -7.76
N GLU A 49 19.87 -8.96 -7.35
CA GLU A 49 20.37 -8.86 -5.98
C GLU A 49 20.63 -7.40 -5.57
N ALA A 50 21.20 -6.58 -6.46
CA ALA A 50 21.41 -5.15 -6.21
C ALA A 50 20.09 -4.38 -6.02
N LYS A 51 19.02 -4.73 -6.75
CA LYS A 51 17.71 -4.05 -6.65
C LYS A 51 16.84 -4.53 -5.50
N TRP A 52 16.82 -5.84 -5.25
CA TRP A 52 15.86 -6.45 -4.31
C TRP A 52 16.52 -7.04 -3.05
N GLY A 53 17.85 -7.03 -2.99
CA GLY A 53 18.67 -7.38 -1.84
C GLY A 53 19.09 -8.85 -1.77
N SER A 54 19.82 -9.18 -0.71
CA SER A 54 20.52 -10.45 -0.51
C SER A 54 19.62 -11.68 -0.30
N CYS A 55 18.30 -11.51 -0.19
CA CYS A 55 17.36 -12.63 -0.21
C CYS A 55 17.15 -13.22 -1.62
N VAL A 56 17.47 -12.48 -2.69
CA VAL A 56 17.28 -12.94 -4.09
C VAL A 56 17.95 -14.29 -4.35
N PRO A 57 19.27 -14.46 -4.18
CA PRO A 57 19.92 -15.74 -4.48
C PRO A 57 19.49 -16.89 -3.54
N LYS A 58 18.84 -16.59 -2.41
CA LYS A 58 18.40 -17.58 -1.42
C LYS A 58 17.00 -18.09 -1.68
N LEU A 59 16.13 -17.24 -2.22
CA LEU A 59 14.69 -17.51 -2.36
C LEU A 59 14.27 -17.72 -3.81
N ALA A 60 14.93 -17.09 -4.77
CA ALA A 60 14.55 -17.22 -6.17
C ALA A 60 14.93 -18.60 -6.71
N SER A 61 13.97 -19.28 -7.33
CA SER A 61 14.18 -20.55 -8.01
C SER A 61 14.22 -20.30 -9.52
N VAL A 62 15.41 -20.04 -10.08
CA VAL A 62 15.60 -19.70 -11.49
C VAL A 62 16.44 -20.77 -12.17
N ALA A 63 15.95 -21.30 -13.31
CA ALA A 63 16.72 -22.24 -14.11
C ALA A 63 17.99 -21.59 -14.70
N PRO A 64 19.05 -22.34 -15.00
CA PRO A 64 20.25 -21.79 -15.64
C PRO A 64 19.91 -21.04 -16.94
N GLY A 65 20.38 -19.80 -17.08
CA GLY A 65 20.07 -18.94 -18.24
C GLY A 65 18.74 -18.19 -18.13
N GLY A 66 18.01 -18.31 -17.02
CA GLY A 66 16.69 -17.71 -16.82
C GLY A 66 16.71 -16.33 -16.14
N TRP A 67 17.85 -15.84 -15.64
CA TRP A 67 17.89 -14.62 -14.84
C TRP A 67 17.54 -13.37 -15.64
N ALA A 68 17.89 -13.33 -16.93
CA ALA A 68 17.49 -12.23 -17.80
C ALA A 68 15.98 -12.07 -17.87
N ALA A 69 15.24 -13.16 -18.14
CA ALA A 69 13.78 -13.12 -18.20
C ALA A 69 13.17 -12.81 -16.83
N TRP A 70 13.64 -13.50 -15.78
CA TRP A 70 13.16 -13.34 -14.41
C TRP A 70 13.30 -11.91 -13.90
N THR A 71 14.46 -11.29 -14.13
CA THR A 71 14.77 -9.92 -13.68
C THR A 71 13.99 -8.89 -14.47
N ARG A 72 13.95 -9.03 -15.80
CA ARG A 72 13.23 -8.09 -16.67
C ARG A 72 11.73 -8.05 -16.38
N HIS A 73 11.11 -9.19 -16.09
CA HIS A 73 9.69 -9.26 -15.73
C HIS A 73 9.35 -8.40 -14.50
N ARG A 74 10.31 -8.27 -13.57
CA ARG A 74 10.16 -7.54 -12.30
C ARG A 74 10.52 -6.06 -12.40
N LEU A 75 11.15 -5.63 -13.49
CA LEU A 75 11.44 -4.23 -13.75
C LEU A 75 10.21 -3.51 -14.30
N ALA A 76 10.12 -2.19 -14.04
CA ALA A 76 9.14 -1.37 -14.74
C ALA A 76 9.43 -1.39 -16.25
N ALA A 77 8.39 -1.44 -17.07
CA ALA A 77 8.51 -1.48 -18.51
C ALA A 77 8.99 -0.14 -19.08
N SER A 78 8.59 0.98 -18.46
CA SER A 78 8.99 2.32 -18.88
C SER A 78 9.11 3.22 -17.68
N SER A 79 10.03 4.17 -17.78
CA SER A 79 10.11 5.28 -16.85
C SER A 79 9.10 6.35 -17.27
N SER A 80 8.27 6.83 -16.35
CA SER A 80 7.38 7.97 -16.58
C SER A 80 7.31 8.81 -15.32
N SER A 81 7.81 10.03 -15.40
CA SER A 81 7.81 10.97 -14.26
C SER A 81 6.63 11.93 -14.28
N LEU A 82 5.69 11.78 -15.22
CA LEU A 82 4.58 12.71 -15.37
C LEU A 82 3.51 12.41 -14.32
N LEU A 83 3.50 13.23 -13.27
CA LEU A 83 2.43 13.23 -12.28
C LEU A 83 1.21 13.93 -12.85
N SER A 84 0.06 13.28 -12.72
CA SER A 84 -1.25 13.78 -13.02
C SER A 84 -1.74 14.75 -11.95
N PRO A 85 -2.73 15.61 -12.27
CA PRO A 85 -3.40 16.43 -11.26
C PRO A 85 -4.19 15.63 -10.21
N LEU A 86 -4.34 14.30 -10.40
CA LEU A 86 -5.00 13.43 -9.42
C LEU A 86 -4.09 13.08 -8.25
N ASP A 87 -2.77 13.19 -8.44
CA ASP A 87 -1.74 12.86 -7.45
C ASP A 87 -2.01 11.49 -6.81
N LEU A 88 -2.23 10.44 -7.62
CA LEU A 88 -2.44 9.11 -7.07
C LEU A 88 -1.16 8.60 -6.42
N VAL A 89 -1.26 7.90 -5.29
CA VAL A 89 -0.10 7.33 -4.58
C VAL A 89 0.73 6.44 -5.51
N GLN A 90 0.05 5.76 -6.43
CA GLN A 90 0.59 4.82 -7.41
C GLN A 90 1.59 5.47 -8.39
N GLU A 91 1.40 6.76 -8.70
CA GLU A 91 2.23 7.53 -9.63
C GLU A 91 3.65 7.74 -9.08
N HIS A 92 3.81 7.80 -7.76
CA HIS A 92 5.09 8.05 -7.10
C HIS A 92 6.02 6.82 -7.08
N TYR A 93 5.49 5.63 -7.36
CA TYR A 93 6.25 4.37 -7.24
C TYR A 93 6.28 3.56 -8.53
N GLN A 94 5.89 4.14 -9.66
CA GLN A 94 5.78 3.42 -10.95
C GLN A 94 7.10 2.85 -11.48
N GLU A 95 8.23 3.45 -11.09
CA GLU A 95 9.58 3.01 -11.46
C GLU A 95 10.02 1.70 -10.78
N CYS A 96 9.37 1.34 -9.68
CA CYS A 96 9.68 0.13 -8.91
C CYS A 96 8.41 -0.70 -8.68
N PRO A 97 8.15 -1.72 -9.51
CA PRO A 97 6.93 -2.52 -9.42
C PRO A 97 6.68 -3.13 -8.03
N PHE A 98 7.75 -3.52 -7.32
CA PHE A 98 7.64 -3.97 -5.94
C PHE A 98 7.06 -2.90 -5.02
N GLN A 99 7.66 -1.70 -4.98
CA GLN A 99 7.19 -0.60 -4.14
C GLN A 99 5.80 -0.15 -4.56
N HIS A 100 5.50 -0.17 -5.86
CA HIS A 100 4.18 0.12 -6.40
C HIS A 100 3.12 -0.83 -5.83
N MET A 101 3.36 -2.15 -5.87
CA MET A 101 2.42 -3.14 -5.35
C MET A 101 2.22 -2.97 -3.83
N VAL A 102 3.30 -2.73 -3.09
CA VAL A 102 3.22 -2.45 -1.65
C VAL A 102 2.43 -1.17 -1.38
N ALA A 103 2.66 -0.10 -2.14
CA ALA A 103 1.90 1.15 -2.02
C ALA A 103 0.40 0.94 -2.26
N CYS A 104 0.03 0.21 -3.31
CA CYS A 104 -1.35 -0.17 -3.61
C CYS A 104 -1.98 -0.98 -2.48
N LEU A 105 -1.23 -1.93 -1.93
CA LEU A 105 -1.68 -2.75 -0.81
C LEU A 105 -1.95 -1.90 0.43
N LEU A 106 -1.04 -0.97 0.75
CA LEU A 106 -1.13 -0.11 1.92
C LEU A 106 -2.21 0.98 1.78
N CYS A 107 -2.50 1.47 0.59
CA CYS A 107 -3.59 2.44 0.38
C CYS A 107 -4.96 1.77 0.23
N SER A 108 -5.01 0.45 0.00
CA SER A 108 -6.27 -0.27 -0.13
C SER A 108 -7.13 -0.18 1.14
N ARG A 109 -8.44 0.04 0.94
CA ARG A 109 -9.44 0.17 2.01
C ARG A 109 -9.11 1.23 3.06
N THR A 110 -8.34 2.26 2.70
CA THR A 110 -8.12 3.46 3.51
C THR A 110 -8.65 4.69 2.79
N THR A 111 -9.14 5.67 3.54
CA THR A 111 -9.43 6.98 2.95
C THR A 111 -8.10 7.69 2.71
N GLY A 112 -7.86 8.10 1.47
CA GLY A 112 -6.66 8.88 1.13
C GLY A 112 -6.58 10.18 1.95
N GLY A 113 -5.36 10.59 2.28
CA GLY A 113 -5.10 11.82 3.02
C GLY A 113 -3.61 11.96 3.36
N PRO A 114 -3.18 13.11 3.90
CA PRO A 114 -1.77 13.37 4.20
C PRO A 114 -1.14 12.33 5.13
N VAL A 115 -1.88 11.88 6.16
CA VAL A 115 -1.41 10.88 7.13
C VAL A 115 -1.15 9.53 6.46
N VAL A 116 -2.08 9.04 5.63
CA VAL A 116 -1.94 7.78 4.91
C VAL A 116 -0.77 7.85 3.93
N ARG A 117 -0.67 8.93 3.15
CA ARG A 117 0.43 9.15 2.20
C ARG A 117 1.78 9.21 2.91
N GLN A 118 1.85 9.91 4.04
CA GLN A 118 3.06 10.01 4.83
C GLN A 118 3.47 8.66 5.43
N ALA A 119 2.53 7.87 5.95
CA ALA A 119 2.81 6.53 6.46
C ALA A 119 3.33 5.59 5.35
N ILE A 120 2.71 5.61 4.16
CA ILE A 120 3.17 4.82 3.00
C ILE A 120 4.59 5.24 2.59
N ARG A 121 4.83 6.55 2.50
CA ARG A 121 6.15 7.10 2.17
C ARG A 121 7.20 6.68 3.18
N CYS A 122 6.97 6.89 4.47
CA CYS A 122 7.89 6.46 5.52
C CYS A 122 8.15 4.94 5.48
N PHE A 123 7.12 4.14 5.20
CA PHE A 123 7.26 2.70 5.11
C PHE A 123 8.18 2.32 3.95
N LEU A 124 7.99 2.90 2.76
CA LEU A 124 8.77 2.59 1.57
C LEU A 124 10.17 3.23 1.56
N GLU A 125 10.37 4.33 2.28
CA GLU A 125 11.70 4.89 2.55
C GLU A 125 12.51 3.96 3.47
N ARG A 126 11.88 3.38 4.51
CA ARG A 126 12.54 2.48 5.48
C ARG A 126 12.69 1.05 4.96
N PHE A 127 11.72 0.55 4.21
CA PHE A 127 11.64 -0.83 3.72
C PHE A 127 11.47 -0.86 2.21
N SER A 128 12.46 -0.30 1.51
CA SER A 128 12.42 -0.04 0.06
C SER A 128 12.53 -1.28 -0.82
N THR A 129 12.97 -2.42 -0.27
CA THR A 129 13.22 -3.67 -1.01
C THR A 129 12.53 -4.86 -0.33
N PRO A 130 12.28 -5.97 -1.06
CA PRO A 130 11.71 -7.17 -0.45
C PRO A 130 12.62 -7.72 0.67
N THR A 131 13.94 -7.70 0.47
CA THR A 131 14.90 -8.09 1.52
C THR A 131 14.75 -7.24 2.78
N ALA A 132 14.56 -5.91 2.64
CA ALA A 132 14.37 -5.03 3.78
C ALA A 132 13.10 -5.40 4.58
N ILE A 133 12.01 -5.77 3.91
CA ILE A 133 10.78 -6.25 4.59
C ILE A 133 11.02 -7.60 5.26
N LEU A 134 11.64 -8.55 4.56
CA LEU A 134 11.83 -9.93 5.05
C LEU A 134 12.82 -10.06 6.20
N THR A 135 13.71 -9.08 6.37
CA THR A 135 14.72 -9.05 7.44
C THR A 135 14.33 -8.12 8.60
N ALA A 136 13.29 -7.30 8.43
CA ALA A 136 12.80 -6.41 9.46
C ALA A 136 12.00 -7.15 10.54
N THR A 137 11.99 -6.60 11.76
CA THR A 137 11.11 -7.09 12.82
C THR A 137 9.70 -6.57 12.62
N ASP A 138 8.70 -7.39 12.96
CA ASP A 138 7.28 -7.02 12.90
C ASP A 138 7.00 -5.70 13.65
N SER A 139 7.60 -5.51 14.82
CA SER A 139 7.45 -4.30 15.62
C SER A 139 7.89 -3.04 14.87
N SER A 140 9.00 -3.10 14.11
CA SER A 140 9.53 -1.96 13.35
C SER A 140 8.64 -1.59 12.16
N MET A 141 7.98 -2.56 11.54
CA MET A 141 7.01 -2.32 10.47
C MET A 141 5.69 -1.79 11.04
N LEU A 142 5.20 -2.37 12.13
CA LEU A 142 3.96 -1.96 12.78
C LEU A 142 4.00 -0.52 13.29
N GLU A 143 5.16 -0.04 13.74
CA GLU A 143 5.39 1.36 14.13
C GLU A 143 4.93 2.34 13.03
N VAL A 144 5.29 2.05 11.77
CA VAL A 144 4.97 2.91 10.63
C VAL A 144 3.58 2.62 10.06
N LEU A 145 3.11 1.37 10.15
CA LEU A 145 1.81 0.95 9.64
C LEU A 145 0.63 1.37 10.55
N ASN A 146 0.90 1.74 11.80
CA ASN A 146 -0.14 2.03 12.80
C ASN A 146 -1.22 3.02 12.32
N PRO A 147 -0.91 4.14 11.64
CA PRO A 147 -1.91 5.10 11.18
C PRO A 147 -2.86 4.57 10.09
N LEU A 148 -2.52 3.45 9.43
CA LEU A 148 -3.30 2.90 8.30
C LEU A 148 -4.45 1.98 8.74
N GLY A 149 -4.46 1.55 10.00
CA GLY A 149 -5.35 0.49 10.50
C GLY A 149 -5.11 -0.87 9.83
N LEU A 150 -5.83 -1.90 10.29
CA LEU A 150 -5.70 -3.28 9.80
C LEU A 150 -4.25 -3.80 9.88
N GLN A 151 -3.52 -3.42 10.93
CA GLN A 151 -2.07 -3.54 11.00
C GLN A 151 -1.60 -4.99 10.82
N ALA A 152 -2.22 -5.95 11.52
CA ALA A 152 -1.89 -7.37 11.40
C ALA A 152 -2.09 -7.91 9.97
N THR A 153 -3.21 -7.55 9.33
CA THR A 153 -3.49 -7.93 7.94
C THR A 153 -2.50 -7.30 6.97
N ARG A 154 -2.17 -6.01 7.15
CA ARG A 154 -1.21 -5.29 6.30
C ARG A 154 0.19 -5.84 6.45
N LEU A 155 0.63 -6.12 7.67
CA LEU A 155 1.93 -6.71 7.97
C LEU A 155 2.09 -8.06 7.27
N ALA A 156 1.13 -8.98 7.46
CA ALA A 156 1.15 -10.28 6.80
C ALA A 156 1.16 -10.13 5.27
N ALA A 157 0.41 -9.17 4.75
CA ALA A 157 0.30 -8.93 3.33
C ALA A 157 1.58 -8.36 2.70
N VAL A 158 2.25 -7.39 3.33
CA VAL A 158 3.53 -6.86 2.83
C VAL A 158 4.64 -7.91 2.90
N GLN A 159 4.68 -8.72 3.96
CA GLN A 159 5.63 -9.83 4.08
C GLN A 159 5.37 -10.92 3.04
N GLY A 160 4.09 -11.24 2.79
CA GLY A 160 3.68 -12.18 1.73
C GLY A 160 4.14 -11.71 0.35
N VAL A 161 3.81 -10.47 -0.01
CA VAL A 161 4.25 -9.87 -1.30
C VAL A 161 5.77 -9.84 -1.39
N ALA A 162 6.50 -9.43 -0.34
CA ALA A 162 7.95 -9.42 -0.37
C ALA A 162 8.57 -10.81 -0.61
N ARG A 163 8.00 -11.85 0.00
CA ARG A 163 8.44 -13.23 -0.22
C ARG A 163 8.12 -13.68 -1.64
N ASP A 164 6.85 -13.60 -2.04
CA ASP A 164 6.39 -14.16 -3.31
C ASP A 164 6.99 -13.42 -4.50
N TYR A 165 7.22 -12.11 -4.38
CA TYR A 165 7.86 -11.31 -5.42
C TYR A 165 9.23 -11.87 -5.82
N ILE A 166 9.98 -12.44 -4.87
CA ILE A 166 11.27 -13.12 -5.14
C ILE A 166 11.06 -14.61 -5.43
N ALA A 167 10.29 -15.31 -4.60
CA ALA A 167 10.32 -16.77 -4.56
C ALA A 167 9.48 -17.45 -5.64
N SER A 168 8.47 -16.78 -6.21
CA SER A 168 7.56 -17.39 -7.19
C SER A 168 7.88 -16.98 -8.63
N ASP A 169 7.36 -17.75 -9.60
CA ASP A 169 7.40 -17.40 -11.04
C ASP A 169 6.11 -16.68 -11.48
N TRP A 170 5.68 -15.72 -10.66
CA TRP A 170 4.46 -14.95 -10.89
C TRP A 170 4.50 -14.21 -12.24
N GLN A 171 3.33 -14.07 -12.86
CA GLN A 171 3.13 -13.37 -14.14
C GLN A 171 2.39 -12.04 -13.95
N GLN A 172 1.55 -11.98 -12.91
CA GLN A 172 0.81 -10.77 -12.55
C GLN A 172 0.58 -10.70 -11.04
N PRO A 173 0.34 -9.51 -10.48
CA PRO A 173 0.19 -9.35 -9.04
C PRO A 173 -0.89 -10.24 -8.42
N SER A 174 -1.97 -10.56 -9.15
CA SER A 174 -3.06 -11.41 -8.65
C SER A 174 -2.64 -12.84 -8.31
N ASP A 175 -1.45 -13.27 -8.71
CA ASP A 175 -0.88 -14.56 -8.30
C ASP A 175 -0.47 -14.53 -6.81
N PHE A 176 -0.27 -13.34 -6.24
CA PHE A 176 -0.01 -13.17 -4.81
C PHE A 176 -1.32 -13.19 -4.02
N ARG A 177 -1.36 -13.98 -2.94
CA ARG A 177 -2.54 -14.13 -2.08
C ARG A 177 -3.18 -12.81 -1.63
N HIS A 178 -2.36 -11.78 -1.46
CA HIS A 178 -2.77 -10.49 -0.89
C HIS A 178 -3.03 -9.40 -1.94
N CYS A 179 -2.87 -9.70 -3.22
CA CYS A 179 -3.05 -8.75 -4.31
C CYS A 179 -4.33 -9.08 -5.08
N GLY A 180 -5.32 -8.19 -4.99
CA GLY A 180 -6.57 -8.30 -5.76
C GLY A 180 -6.50 -7.57 -7.10
N ALA A 181 -7.64 -7.55 -7.80
CA ALA A 181 -7.79 -6.89 -9.11
C ALA A 181 -7.25 -5.46 -9.14
N PHE A 182 -7.51 -4.66 -8.10
CA PHE A 182 -7.00 -3.28 -8.01
C PHE A 182 -5.47 -3.19 -8.12
N VAL A 183 -4.72 -4.10 -7.48
CA VAL A 183 -3.25 -4.08 -7.52
C VAL A 183 -2.77 -4.47 -8.92
N THR A 184 -3.37 -5.49 -9.52
CA THR A 184 -3.08 -5.93 -10.89
C THR A 184 -3.37 -4.83 -11.91
N GLU A 185 -4.55 -4.22 -11.85
CA GLU A 185 -4.96 -3.10 -12.71
C GLU A 185 -3.99 -1.93 -12.59
N SER A 186 -3.63 -1.56 -11.37
CA SER A 186 -2.68 -0.48 -11.12
C SER A 186 -1.29 -0.80 -11.69
N TRP A 187 -0.78 -2.00 -11.43
CA TRP A 187 0.52 -2.44 -11.96
C TRP A 187 0.53 -2.44 -13.49
N MET A 188 -0.53 -2.93 -14.14
CA MET A 188 -0.64 -2.89 -15.60
C MET A 188 -0.53 -1.46 -16.12
N ILE A 189 -1.26 -0.51 -15.52
CA ILE A 189 -1.27 0.89 -15.95
C ILE A 189 0.09 1.54 -15.73
N PHE A 190 0.61 1.48 -14.52
CA PHE A 190 1.77 2.28 -14.12
C PHE A 190 3.11 1.60 -14.39
N CYS A 191 3.20 0.28 -14.19
CA CYS A 191 4.44 -0.46 -14.34
C CYS A 191 4.60 -1.08 -15.73
N CYS A 192 3.52 -1.52 -16.39
CA CYS A 192 3.58 -2.18 -17.70
C CYS A 192 3.26 -1.26 -18.89
N GLY A 193 2.80 -0.04 -18.64
CA GLY A 193 2.47 0.90 -19.72
C GLY A 193 1.09 0.64 -20.37
N HIS A 194 0.16 -0.03 -19.69
CA HIS A 194 -1.19 -0.24 -20.21
C HIS A 194 -1.95 1.08 -20.34
N ARG A 195 -2.58 1.34 -21.48
CA ARG A 195 -3.28 2.59 -21.82
C ARG A 195 -4.68 2.36 -22.41
N SER A 196 -5.41 1.36 -21.88
CA SER A 196 -6.80 1.11 -22.23
C SER A 196 -7.68 1.11 -20.97
N LEU A 197 -8.94 1.53 -21.11
CA LEU A 197 -9.93 1.41 -20.04
C LEU A 197 -10.53 0.01 -19.92
N ALA A 198 -10.34 -0.84 -20.92
CA ALA A 198 -10.91 -2.19 -20.94
C ALA A 198 -10.36 -3.02 -19.78
N GLY A 199 -11.25 -3.61 -18.97
CA GLY A 199 -10.87 -4.46 -17.84
C GLY A 199 -10.42 -3.70 -16.58
N ILE A 200 -10.50 -2.37 -16.53
CA ILE A 200 -10.15 -1.58 -15.34
C ILE A 200 -11.42 -1.30 -14.52
N GLY A 201 -11.53 -1.88 -13.33
CA GLY A 201 -12.67 -1.71 -12.42
C GLY A 201 -12.57 -0.50 -11.49
N ASP A 202 -11.36 -0.10 -11.10
CA ASP A 202 -11.20 1.01 -10.14
C ASP A 202 -11.48 2.40 -10.75
N LYS A 203 -12.30 3.18 -10.05
CA LYS A 203 -12.75 4.51 -10.54
C LYS A 203 -11.62 5.53 -10.61
N ASN A 204 -10.63 5.47 -9.72
CA ASN A 204 -9.51 6.41 -9.74
C ASN A 204 -8.53 6.03 -10.86
N LEU A 205 -8.28 4.74 -11.08
CA LEU A 205 -7.50 4.26 -12.22
C LEU A 205 -8.14 4.64 -13.56
N GLN A 206 -9.47 4.50 -13.69
CA GLN A 206 -10.19 4.96 -14.89
C GLN A 206 -10.07 6.48 -15.09
N ARG A 207 -10.17 7.27 -14.02
CA ARG A 207 -9.98 8.74 -14.10
C ARG A 207 -8.58 9.11 -14.54
N TYR A 208 -7.57 8.42 -14.00
CA TYR A 208 -6.18 8.59 -14.41
C TYR A 208 -5.99 8.28 -15.90
N LEU A 209 -6.53 7.16 -16.38
CA LEU A 209 -6.43 6.79 -17.80
C LEU A 209 -7.13 7.79 -18.72
N ARG A 210 -8.32 8.28 -18.38
CA ARG A 210 -8.99 9.33 -19.17
C ARG A 210 -8.17 10.61 -19.23
N TRP A 211 -7.60 11.02 -18.10
CA TRP A 211 -6.69 12.17 -18.07
C TRP A 211 -5.45 11.92 -18.92
N HIS A 212 -4.82 10.76 -18.80
CA HIS A 212 -3.61 10.43 -19.58
C HIS A 212 -3.91 10.37 -21.10
N LEU A 213 -5.09 9.93 -21.51
CA LEU A 213 -5.47 9.80 -22.93
C LEU A 213 -5.99 11.10 -23.54
N HIS A 214 -6.66 11.96 -22.77
CA HIS A 214 -7.39 13.11 -23.29
C HIS A 214 -6.96 14.46 -22.69
N GLY A 215 -6.07 14.46 -21.70
CA GLY A 215 -5.57 15.68 -21.03
C GLY A 215 -6.56 16.36 -20.08
N SER A 216 -7.79 15.85 -19.94
CA SER A 216 -8.83 16.43 -19.07
C SER A 216 -9.05 15.59 -17.82
N VAL A 217 -9.06 16.24 -16.66
CA VAL A 217 -9.57 15.64 -15.42
C VAL A 217 -11.04 16.04 -15.31
N ASP A 218 -11.97 15.10 -15.44
CA ASP A 218 -13.37 15.37 -15.13
C ASP A 218 -13.47 15.89 -13.68
N GLU A 219 -13.81 17.17 -13.50
CA GLU A 219 -14.06 17.76 -12.20
C GLU A 219 -15.31 17.14 -11.59
N VAL A 220 -15.16 16.22 -10.63
CA VAL A 220 -16.28 15.89 -9.75
C VAL A 220 -16.41 17.02 -8.73
N LYS A 221 -17.08 18.11 -9.11
CA LYS A 221 -17.65 19.07 -8.14
C LYS A 221 -18.76 18.38 -7.36
N ARG A 222 -18.42 17.67 -6.30
CA ARG A 222 -19.39 17.38 -5.22
C ARG A 222 -19.51 18.63 -4.36
N GLN A 223 -20.27 19.61 -4.86
CA GLN A 223 -20.91 20.57 -3.96
C GLN A 223 -21.90 19.76 -3.12
N ARG A 224 -21.50 19.36 -1.91
CA ARG A 224 -22.45 18.98 -0.88
C ARG A 224 -23.25 20.24 -0.57
N GLN A 225 -24.43 20.38 -1.19
CA GLN A 225 -25.39 21.35 -0.69
C GLN A 225 -25.67 21.00 0.79
N PRO A 226 -25.52 21.95 1.73
CA PRO A 226 -26.03 21.72 3.07
C PRO A 226 -27.53 21.46 2.93
N LYS A 227 -28.01 20.32 3.42
CA LYS A 227 -29.44 20.09 3.56
C LYS A 227 -29.99 21.26 4.38
N ARG A 228 -30.73 22.17 3.74
CA ARG A 228 -31.56 23.15 4.44
C ARG A 228 -32.46 22.34 5.37
N LYS A 229 -32.28 22.51 6.69
CA LYS A 229 -33.33 22.10 7.63
C LYS A 229 -34.57 22.88 7.22
N ALA A 230 -35.65 22.18 6.90
CA ALA A 230 -36.93 22.84 6.73
C ALA A 230 -37.31 23.45 8.10
N GLU A 231 -37.37 24.77 8.16
CA GLU A 231 -38.02 25.46 9.27
C GLU A 231 -39.51 25.17 9.19
N VAL A 232 -40.05 24.57 10.25
CA VAL A 232 -41.48 24.43 10.45
C VAL A 232 -42.02 25.85 10.75
N PRO A 233 -43.05 26.34 10.05
CA PRO A 233 -43.61 27.66 10.33
C PRO A 233 -44.19 27.69 11.75
N ALA A 234 -43.82 28.70 12.54
CA ALA A 234 -44.43 28.96 13.82
C ALA A 234 -45.86 29.48 13.62
N GLU A 235 -46.84 28.75 14.12
CA GLU A 235 -48.24 29.18 14.22
C GLU A 235 -48.34 30.42 15.15
N PRO A 236 -49.04 31.50 14.73
CA PRO A 236 -49.22 32.68 15.56
C PRO A 236 -50.36 32.47 16.56
N GLY A 237 -50.03 32.38 17.84
CA GLY A 237 -51.00 32.62 18.91
C GLY A 237 -50.88 31.69 20.09
N THR A 238 -50.18 32.12 21.13
CA THR A 238 -50.67 32.01 22.51
C THR A 238 -49.83 32.91 23.41
N LEU A 239 -50.45 33.99 23.86
CA LEU A 239 -49.98 34.87 24.92
C LEU A 239 -49.79 34.04 26.19
N ARG A 240 -48.57 34.03 26.76
CA ARG A 240 -48.42 33.77 28.19
C ARG A 240 -47.41 34.73 28.81
N SER A 241 -47.99 35.87 29.22
CA SER A 241 -47.75 36.58 30.48
C SER A 241 -46.59 36.05 31.32
N GLY A 242 -45.56 36.89 31.46
CA GLY A 242 -44.34 36.58 32.17
C GLY A 242 -44.42 36.66 33.69
N ARG A 243 -43.29 36.32 34.31
CA ARG A 243 -42.89 36.87 35.60
C ARG A 243 -41.37 36.78 35.72
N CYS A 244 -40.71 37.92 35.54
CA CYS A 244 -39.38 38.14 36.07
C CYS A 244 -39.51 38.31 37.60
N ARG A 245 -38.68 37.59 38.36
CA ARG A 245 -38.22 38.08 39.66
C ARG A 245 -36.73 37.78 39.80
N SER A 246 -35.99 38.88 39.92
CA SER A 246 -34.63 39.02 40.39
C SER A 246 -34.44 38.41 41.79
N GLY A 247 -33.20 38.03 42.07
CA GLY A 247 -32.80 37.19 43.21
C GLY A 247 -32.58 37.90 44.54
N VAL A 248 -32.15 37.10 45.53
CA VAL A 248 -31.47 37.55 46.75
C VAL A 248 -30.48 36.45 47.18
N ALA A 249 -29.30 36.89 47.59
CA ALA A 249 -28.17 36.11 48.09
C ALA A 249 -28.39 35.56 49.51
N GLY A 250 -27.64 34.52 49.87
CA GLY A 250 -27.49 34.06 51.25
C GLY A 250 -26.77 32.71 51.31
N GLY A 251 -25.46 32.75 51.59
CA GLY A 251 -24.71 31.54 51.97
C GLY A 251 -24.90 31.21 53.45
N ASN A 252 -24.73 29.95 53.83
CA ASN A 252 -23.63 29.51 54.70
C ASN A 252 -23.57 27.99 54.85
N VAL A 253 -22.38 27.56 55.25
CA VAL A 253 -21.82 26.24 55.59
C VAL A 253 -22.71 25.31 56.43
N GLY A 254 -22.59 24.00 56.19
CA GLY A 254 -23.04 22.95 57.11
C GLY A 254 -22.61 21.54 56.66
N THR A 255 -21.85 20.87 57.50
CA THR A 255 -21.19 19.57 57.31
C THR A 255 -22.09 18.36 57.66
N ASN A 256 -21.73 17.23 57.05
CA ASN A 256 -21.72 15.86 57.58
C ASN A 256 -22.93 14.90 57.47
N THR A 257 -22.53 13.67 57.11
CA THR A 257 -23.03 12.33 57.48
C THR A 257 -24.37 11.79 56.98
N GLY A 258 -24.27 10.70 56.21
CA GLY A 258 -24.94 9.43 56.56
C GLY A 258 -26.02 8.92 55.60
N GLY A 259 -25.82 7.70 55.08
CA GLY A 259 -26.93 6.74 54.94
C GLY A 259 -27.38 6.29 53.54
N ALA A 260 -26.72 5.23 53.05
CA ALA A 260 -27.31 3.96 52.60
C ALA A 260 -28.21 3.83 51.32
N GLN A 261 -27.98 2.67 50.66
CA GLN A 261 -28.84 1.89 49.73
C GLN A 261 -28.89 2.39 48.26
N GLN A 262 -28.83 1.55 47.22
CA GLN A 262 -29.02 0.09 47.09
C GLN A 262 -28.65 -0.40 45.66
N ARG A 263 -28.55 -1.74 45.51
CA ARG A 263 -28.64 -2.62 44.30
C ARG A 263 -27.31 -3.17 43.75
N ARG A 264 -27.01 -4.45 44.02
CA ARG A 264 -27.40 -5.70 43.28
C ARG A 264 -26.63 -5.81 41.94
N VAL A 265 -26.01 -6.92 41.52
CA VAL A 265 -26.03 -8.33 41.93
C VAL A 265 -24.96 -9.09 41.11
N THR A 266 -24.26 -10.05 41.76
CA THR A 266 -23.67 -11.35 41.26
C THR A 266 -22.82 -11.40 40.00
N ARG A 267 -21.91 -12.35 39.78
CA ARG A 267 -21.13 -13.35 40.54
C ARG A 267 -20.24 -13.97 39.46
N ALA A 268 -18.96 -14.13 39.75
CA ALA A 268 -18.02 -14.86 38.92
C ALA A 268 -18.40 -16.35 38.79
N SER A 269 -17.99 -17.00 37.69
CA SER A 269 -17.44 -18.36 37.73
C SER A 269 -16.59 -18.64 36.49
N ALA A 270 -15.32 -18.92 36.77
CA ALA A 270 -14.36 -19.71 36.00
C ALA A 270 -14.88 -21.18 35.90
N ALA A 271 -14.36 -22.16 35.14
CA ALA A 271 -13.14 -22.40 34.38
C ALA A 271 -13.31 -23.74 33.60
N VAL A 272 -12.22 -24.16 32.91
CA VAL A 272 -11.85 -25.54 32.52
C VAL A 272 -12.63 -26.09 31.30
N GLY A 273 -12.05 -26.58 30.20
CA GLY A 273 -10.77 -27.24 29.93
C GLY A 273 -11.03 -28.73 29.67
N ALA A 274 -10.97 -29.20 28.40
CA ALA A 274 -10.66 -30.59 28.02
C ALA A 274 -10.90 -30.84 26.51
N GLU A 275 -9.82 -31.19 25.81
CA GLU A 275 -9.84 -32.07 24.62
C GLU A 275 -10.31 -33.48 25.02
N PRO A 276 -10.84 -34.31 24.08
CA PRO A 276 -9.96 -35.33 23.52
C PRO A 276 -10.27 -35.85 22.09
N ALA A 277 -9.18 -36.30 21.46
CA ALA A 277 -8.97 -37.58 20.78
C ALA A 277 -9.63 -37.95 19.44
N ALA A 278 -8.74 -38.49 18.60
CA ALA A 278 -8.92 -39.08 17.29
C ALA A 278 -9.75 -40.37 17.24
N LYS A 279 -10.33 -40.65 16.06
CA LYS A 279 -10.75 -41.99 15.63
C LYS A 279 -10.19 -42.34 14.26
N ARG A 280 -9.46 -43.46 14.23
CA ARG A 280 -9.09 -44.25 13.05
C ARG A 280 -10.32 -44.98 12.49
N GLY A 281 -10.39 -45.08 11.16
CA GLY A 281 -10.54 -46.34 10.40
C GLY A 281 -11.92 -46.97 10.18
N ARG A 282 -12.30 -47.06 8.89
CA ARG A 282 -12.93 -48.18 8.13
C ARG A 282 -13.37 -47.56 6.78
N GLY A 283 -12.99 -48.02 5.59
CA GLY A 283 -12.83 -49.40 5.14
C GLY A 283 -14.06 -49.79 4.32
N ARG A 284 -14.09 -49.41 3.03
CA ARG A 284 -14.61 -50.18 1.89
C ARG A 284 -14.16 -49.51 0.60
#